data_AF-S4PA50-F1
#
_entry.id   AF-S4PA50-F1
#
_cell.length_a   1.000
_cell.length_b   1.000
_cell.length_c   1.000
_cell.angle_alpha   90.00
_cell.angle_beta   90.00
_cell.angle_gamma   90.00
#
_symmetry.space_group_name_H-M   'P 1'
#
loop_
_entity.id
_entity.type
_entity.pdbx_description
1 polymer ?
#
loop_
_entity_poly.entity_id
_entity_poly.type
_entity_poly.pdbx_seq_one_letter_code
_entity_poly.pdbx_strand_id
1 'polypeptide(L)'
;MLIIGRFLIGINCGFATTASPTYVSEIAPVRLRGAFGTVNQLAVAIGLVGGQILGIDSVLGSDNGWPWLLGLAIVPSAAQCVMIPFAPESPRYLLLVQRDEEQARRVLTNIRGTSEIDEEVKDMHDEYHAEQQEEKFTILDLIRIESLRAPLIIGIVMHLSQQLGGINAVLYYSSTIFINTGLSERDAR
;
A
#
# COMPACT_ATOMS: atom_id res chain seq x y z
N MET A 1 21.88 -16.08 0.06
CA MET A 1 21.69 -14.70 -0.45
C MET A 1 20.26 -14.45 -0.91
N LEU A 2 19.72 -15.21 -1.86
CA LEU A 2 18.35 -15.00 -2.40
C LEU A 2 17.23 -15.06 -1.36
N ILE A 3 17.25 -16.05 -0.45
CA ILE A 3 16.23 -16.19 0.60
C ILE A 3 16.21 -14.97 1.54
N ILE A 4 17.39 -14.49 1.94
CA ILE A 4 17.53 -13.30 2.80
C ILE A 4 17.03 -12.06 2.06
N GLY A 5 17.39 -11.91 0.78
CA GLY A 5 16.86 -10.81 -0.06
C GLY A 5 15.34 -10.83 -0.17
N ARG A 6 14.73 -12.01 -0.35
CA ARG A 6 13.27 -12.19 -0.37
C ARG A 6 12.62 -11.89 0.98
N PHE A 7 13.29 -12.21 2.08
CA PHE A 7 12.81 -11.87 3.41
C PHE A 7 12.84 -10.35 3.64
N LEU A 8 13.94 -9.67 3.30
CA LEU A 8 14.07 -8.22 3.44
C LEU A 8 13.08 -7.46 2.56
N ILE A 9 12.90 -7.87 1.30
CA ILE A 9 11.90 -7.24 0.43
C ILE A 9 10.48 -7.50 0.93
N GLY A 10 10.22 -8.65 1.56
CA GLY A 10 8.95 -8.95 2.22
C GLY A 10 8.63 -7.97 3.36
N ILE A 11 9.63 -7.67 4.21
CA ILE A 11 9.50 -6.65 5.26
C ILE A 11 9.20 -5.28 4.64
N ASN A 12 9.96 -4.89 3.61
CA ASN A 12 9.74 -3.62 2.90
C ASN A 12 8.32 -3.54 2.31
N CYS A 13 7.84 -4.59 1.64
CA CYS A 13 6.49 -4.64 1.10
C CYS A 13 5.44 -4.49 2.21
N GLY A 14 5.64 -5.11 3.37
CA GLY A 14 4.76 -4.94 4.53
C GLY A 14 4.63 -3.48 4.96
N PHE A 15 5.75 -2.77 5.12
CA PHE A 15 5.74 -1.34 5.42
C PHE A 15 5.12 -0.50 4.30
N ALA A 16 5.43 -0.80 3.04
CA ALA A 16 4.89 -0.07 1.90
C ALA A 16 3.36 -0.20 1.80
N THR A 17 2.80 -1.38 2.10
CA THR A 17 1.35 -1.62 2.05
C THR A 17 0.55 -0.86 3.10
N THR A 18 1.19 -0.41 4.19
CA THR A 18 0.52 0.42 5.20
C THR A 18 0.86 1.91 5.01
N ALA A 19 2.13 2.24 4.81
CA ALA A 19 2.58 3.62 4.68
C ALA A 19 2.01 4.33 3.44
N SER A 20 1.96 3.65 2.29
CA SER A 20 1.46 4.23 1.04
C SER A 20 -0.01 4.68 1.13
N PRO A 21 -0.98 3.81 1.48
CA PRO A 21 -2.37 4.24 1.56
C PRO A 21 -2.63 5.24 2.69
N THR A 22 -1.89 5.19 3.81
CA THR A 22 -2.00 6.18 4.88
C THR A 22 -1.55 7.56 4.43
N TYR A 23 -0.37 7.67 3.83
CA TYR A 23 0.13 8.95 3.32
C TYR A 23 -0.81 9.54 2.26
N VAL A 24 -1.29 8.69 1.34
CA VAL A 24 -2.21 9.10 0.30
C VAL A 24 -3.57 9.53 0.87
N SER A 25 -4.10 8.85 1.90
CA SER A 25 -5.39 9.20 2.50
C SER A 25 -5.35 10.48 3.34
N GLU A 26 -4.20 10.79 3.94
CA GLU A 26 -3.97 12.02 4.69
C GLU A 26 -3.84 13.26 3.79
N ILE A 27 -3.30 13.07 2.58
CA ILE A 27 -3.18 14.15 1.58
C ILE A 27 -4.45 14.30 0.74
N ALA A 28 -5.18 13.22 0.51
CA ALA A 28 -6.38 13.23 -0.30
C ALA A 28 -7.51 14.07 0.32
N PRO A 29 -8.30 14.80 -0.50
CA PRO A 29 -9.52 15.44 -0.03
C PRO A 29 -10.49 14.40 0.55
N VAL A 30 -11.22 14.74 1.61
CA VAL A 30 -12.16 13.82 2.30
C VAL A 30 -13.10 13.10 1.32
N ARG A 31 -13.62 13.82 0.33
CA ARG A 31 -14.54 13.29 -0.70
C ARG A 31 -13.91 12.26 -1.63
N LEU A 32 -12.58 12.29 -1.80
CA LEU A 32 -11.84 11.46 -2.75
C LEU A 32 -10.96 10.40 -2.09
N ARG A 33 -10.87 10.35 -0.75
CA ARG A 33 -10.05 9.38 0.00
C ARG A 33 -10.24 7.93 -0.50
N GLY A 34 -11.49 7.51 -0.73
CA GLY A 34 -11.79 6.17 -1.26
C GLY A 34 -11.32 5.93 -2.71
N ALA A 35 -11.41 6.94 -3.56
CA ALA A 35 -10.90 6.86 -4.94
C ALA A 35 -9.37 6.71 -4.95
N PHE A 36 -8.68 7.51 -4.14
CA PHE A 36 -7.22 7.43 -3.99
C PHE A 36 -6.75 6.10 -3.37
N GLY A 37 -7.51 5.51 -2.45
CA GLY A 37 -7.25 4.15 -1.96
C GLY A 37 -7.31 3.11 -3.08
N THR A 38 -8.24 3.27 -4.03
CA THR A 38 -8.36 2.41 -5.20
C THR A 38 -7.19 2.57 -6.18
N VAL A 39 -6.68 3.80 -6.35
CA VAL A 39 -5.48 4.08 -7.17
C VAL A 39 -4.25 3.33 -6.63
N ASN A 40 -4.07 3.27 -5.31
CA ASN A 40 -3.00 2.48 -4.70
C ASN A 40 -3.12 0.98 -5.06
N GLN A 41 -4.33 0.41 -4.99
CA GLN A 41 -4.57 -0.98 -5.38
C GLN A 41 -4.34 -1.21 -6.88
N LEU A 42 -4.73 -0.24 -7.73
CA LEU A 42 -4.48 -0.30 -9.17
C LEU A 42 -2.97 -0.29 -9.48
N ALA A 43 -2.19 0.52 -8.78
CA ALA A 43 -0.73 0.56 -8.93
C ALA A 43 -0.10 -0.80 -8.58
N VAL A 44 -0.57 -1.46 -7.51
CA VAL A 44 -0.14 -2.83 -7.17
C VAL A 44 -0.47 -3.81 -8.29
N ALA A 45 -1.68 -3.75 -8.85
CA ALA A 45 -2.08 -4.61 -9.96
C ALA A 45 -1.25 -4.38 -11.23
N ILE A 46 -0.93 -3.12 -11.56
CA ILE A 46 -0.05 -2.78 -12.69
C ILE A 46 1.36 -3.33 -12.46
N GLY A 47 1.91 -3.17 -11.25
CA GLY A 47 3.22 -3.73 -10.89
C GLY A 47 3.26 -5.25 -11.02
N LEU A 48 2.19 -5.93 -10.61
CA LEU A 48 2.06 -7.38 -10.74
C LEU A 48 2.05 -7.83 -12.21
N VAL A 49 1.21 -7.20 -13.04
CA VAL A 49 1.13 -7.51 -14.48
C VAL A 49 2.46 -7.20 -15.17
N GLY A 50 3.08 -6.06 -14.86
CA GLY A 50 4.41 -5.71 -15.38
C GLY A 50 5.47 -6.72 -15.00
N GLY A 51 5.46 -7.21 -13.75
CA GLY A 51 6.35 -8.27 -13.28
C GLY A 51 6.16 -9.58 -14.05
N GLN A 52 4.91 -9.96 -14.33
CA GLN A 52 4.60 -11.15 -15.13
C GLN A 52 5.10 -11.01 -16.58
N ILE A 53 4.91 -9.85 -17.21
CA ILE A 53 5.39 -9.59 -18.58
C ILE A 53 6.92 -9.67 -18.67
N LEU A 54 7.62 -9.08 -17.70
CA LEU A 54 9.07 -9.15 -17.64
C LEU A 54 9.59 -10.57 -17.34
N GLY A 55 8.78 -11.37 -16.64
CA GLY A 55 9.06 -12.76 -16.30
C GLY A 55 9.00 -13.75 -17.46
N ILE A 56 8.55 -13.33 -18.66
CA ILE A 56 8.49 -14.18 -19.85
C ILE A 56 9.91 -14.54 -20.30
N ASP A 57 10.12 -15.78 -20.74
CA ASP A 57 11.43 -16.31 -21.19
C ASP A 57 12.09 -15.44 -22.28
N SER A 58 11.28 -14.82 -23.15
CA SER A 58 11.74 -13.94 -24.23
C SER A 58 12.26 -12.57 -23.77
N VAL A 59 12.02 -12.19 -22.51
CA VAL A 59 12.40 -10.89 -21.95
C VAL A 59 13.52 -11.05 -20.92
N LEU A 60 13.17 -11.40 -19.67
CA LEU A 60 14.11 -11.56 -18.56
C LEU A 60 13.88 -12.87 -17.79
N GLY A 61 12.96 -13.73 -18.23
CA GLY A 61 12.66 -15.03 -17.61
C GLY A 61 13.72 -16.13 -17.82
N SER A 62 14.68 -15.93 -18.73
CA SER A 62 15.71 -16.92 -19.06
C SER A 62 16.66 -17.25 -17.89
N ASP A 63 17.37 -18.39 -17.99
CA ASP A 63 18.34 -18.88 -16.98
C ASP A 63 19.40 -17.85 -16.56
N ASN A 64 19.75 -16.92 -17.46
CA ASN A 64 20.70 -15.84 -17.19
C ASN A 64 20.01 -14.49 -16.86
N GLY A 65 18.70 -14.36 -17.14
CA GLY A 65 17.91 -13.13 -16.98
C GLY A 65 17.23 -12.98 -15.61
N TRP A 66 16.94 -14.08 -14.92
CA TRP A 66 16.20 -14.03 -13.65
C TRP A 66 16.86 -13.17 -12.54
N PRO A 67 18.21 -13.05 -12.41
CA PRO A 67 18.80 -12.16 -11.41
C PRO A 67 18.55 -10.70 -11.76
N TRP A 68 18.54 -10.35 -13.05
CA TRP A 68 18.25 -9.01 -13.55
C TRP A 68 16.77 -8.66 -13.39
N LEU A 69 15.87 -9.62 -13.58
CA LEU A 69 14.44 -9.45 -13.30
C LEU A 69 14.21 -9.04 -11.83
N LEU A 70 14.84 -9.74 -10.89
CA LEU A 70 14.76 -9.40 -9.47
C LEU A 70 15.48 -8.08 -9.14
N GLY A 71 16.62 -7.83 -9.79
CA GLY A 71 17.39 -6.60 -9.63
C GLY A 71 16.69 -5.35 -10.16
N LEU A 72 15.78 -5.50 -11.13
CA LEU A 72 15.03 -4.38 -11.71
C LEU A 72 14.18 -3.66 -10.66
N ALA A 73 13.77 -4.33 -9.58
CA ALA A 73 13.06 -3.72 -8.46
C ALA A 73 13.83 -2.56 -7.81
N ILE A 74 15.17 -2.50 -7.97
CA ILE A 74 16.00 -1.38 -7.51
C ILE A 74 15.64 -0.09 -8.24
N VAL A 75 15.22 -0.15 -9.52
CA VAL A 75 14.90 1.05 -10.32
C VAL A 75 13.74 1.85 -9.73
N PRO A 76 12.53 1.28 -9.50
CA PRO A 76 11.45 2.00 -8.86
C PRO A 76 11.78 2.39 -7.41
N SER A 77 12.55 1.59 -6.66
CA SER A 77 12.98 1.96 -5.31
C SER A 77 13.91 3.18 -5.31
N ALA A 78 14.88 3.24 -6.22
CA ALA A 78 15.77 4.39 -6.36
C ALA A 78 14.99 5.64 -6.81
N ALA A 79 14.07 5.49 -7.76
CA ALA A 79 13.17 6.56 -8.17
C ALA A 79 12.34 7.08 -6.99
N GLN A 80 11.80 6.18 -6.16
CA GLN A 80 11.05 6.55 -4.95
C GLN A 80 11.94 7.30 -3.95
N CYS A 81 13.17 6.85 -3.69
CA CYS A 81 14.12 7.53 -2.81
C CYS A 81 14.45 8.95 -3.29
N VAL A 82 14.53 9.16 -4.60
CA VAL A 82 14.75 10.49 -5.19
C VAL A 82 13.49 11.36 -5.11
N MET A 83 12.30 10.77 -5.23
CA MET A 83 11.02 11.50 -5.19
C MET A 83 10.59 11.92 -3.78
N ILE A 84 10.88 11.11 -2.75
CA ILE A 84 10.45 11.38 -1.36
C ILE A 84 10.83 12.80 -0.87
N PRO A 85 12.06 13.30 -1.06
CA PRO A 85 12.44 14.65 -0.64
C PRO A 85 11.65 15.78 -1.31
N PHE A 86 11.04 15.54 -2.47
CA PHE A 86 10.21 16.51 -3.18
C PHE A 86 8.71 16.35 -2.83
N ALA A 87 8.34 15.26 -2.20
CA ALA A 87 6.97 15.00 -1.81
C ALA A 87 6.62 15.88 -0.58
N PRO A 88 5.45 16.53 -0.56
CA PRO A 88 5.04 17.31 0.59
C PRO A 88 4.81 16.41 1.80
N GLU A 89 5.21 16.87 2.99
CA GLU A 89 4.88 16.17 4.23
C GLU A 89 3.36 16.16 4.46
N SER A 90 2.85 15.15 5.17
CA SER A 90 1.41 15.04 5.45
C SER A 90 0.89 16.29 6.21
N PRO A 91 -0.13 17.00 5.68
CA PRO A 91 -0.73 18.15 6.37
C PRO A 91 -1.26 17.77 7.76
N ARG A 92 -1.85 16.58 7.89
CA ARG A 92 -2.37 16.03 9.15
C ARG A 92 -1.23 15.80 10.15
N TYR A 93 -0.10 15.26 9.70
CA TYR A 93 1.09 15.06 10.53
C TYR A 93 1.70 16.40 11.01
N LEU A 94 1.87 17.36 10.11
CA LEU A 94 2.39 18.70 10.43
C LEU A 94 1.51 19.41 11.47
N LEU A 95 0.20 19.35 11.29
CA LEU A 95 -0.78 20.02 12.15
C LEU A 95 -0.86 19.37 13.55
N LEU A 96 -0.97 18.04 13.61
CA LEU A 96 -1.30 17.33 14.85
C LEU A 96 -0.08 16.91 15.66
N VAL A 97 1.00 16.51 14.97
CA VAL A 97 2.20 15.99 15.62
C VAL A 97 3.24 17.08 15.79
N GLN A 98 3.55 17.82 14.73
CA GLN A 98 4.54 18.91 14.81
C GLN A 98 3.96 20.21 15.38
N ARG A 99 2.62 20.36 15.41
CA ARG A 99 1.91 21.58 15.81
C ARG A 99 2.32 22.81 15.01
N ASP A 100 2.73 22.61 13.75
CA ASP A 100 3.08 23.67 12.81
C ASP A 100 1.92 23.93 11.86
N GLU A 101 0.96 24.74 12.33
CA GLU A 101 -0.23 25.10 11.54
C GLU A 101 0.13 25.91 10.30
N GLU A 102 1.16 26.76 10.37
CA GLU A 102 1.54 27.61 9.25
C GLU A 102 2.09 26.78 8.09
N GLN A 103 2.97 25.81 8.38
CA GLN A 103 3.49 24.90 7.38
C GLN A 103 2.40 23.96 6.85
N ALA A 104 1.54 23.43 7.72
CA ALA A 104 0.41 22.60 7.32
C ALA A 104 -0.53 23.33 6.35
N ARG A 105 -0.89 24.59 6.65
CA ARG A 105 -1.71 25.45 5.78
C ARG A 105 -1.03 25.69 4.43
N ARG A 106 0.27 26.00 4.41
CA ARG A 106 1.03 26.19 3.14
C ARG A 106 1.01 24.95 2.27
N VAL A 107 1.28 23.77 2.87
CA VAL A 107 1.26 22.50 2.15
C VAL A 107 -0.16 22.19 1.65
N LEU A 108 -1.18 22.37 2.49
CA LEU A 108 -2.57 22.11 2.12
C LEU A 108 -3.04 23.04 0.99
N THR A 109 -2.73 24.33 1.04
CA THR A 109 -3.01 25.29 -0.04
C THR A 109 -2.30 24.90 -1.34
N ASN A 110 -1.03 24.46 -1.28
CA ASN A 110 -0.31 24.00 -2.47
C ASN A 110 -0.93 22.74 -3.09
N ILE A 111 -1.38 21.79 -2.27
CA ILE A 111 -1.99 20.54 -2.73
C ILE A 111 -3.40 20.78 -3.28
N ARG A 112 -4.19 21.65 -2.63
CA ARG A 112 -5.58 21.94 -3.01
C ARG A 112 -5.68 22.97 -4.14
N GLY A 113 -4.66 23.82 -4.32
CA GLY A 113 -4.68 24.92 -5.28
C GLY A 113 -5.64 26.06 -4.91
N THR A 114 -6.12 26.11 -3.66
CA THR A 114 -7.04 27.13 -3.14
C THR A 114 -6.64 27.55 -1.73
N SER A 115 -6.94 28.81 -1.38
CA SER A 115 -6.77 29.36 -0.04
C SER A 115 -7.96 29.06 0.90
N GLU A 116 -9.06 28.54 0.37
CA GLU A 116 -10.25 28.14 1.15
C GLU A 116 -10.03 26.79 1.84
N ILE A 117 -9.11 26.75 2.80
CA ILE A 117 -8.73 25.54 3.55
C ILE A 117 -9.15 25.57 5.03
N ASP A 118 -9.72 26.68 5.50
CA ASP A 118 -10.05 26.86 6.92
C ASP A 118 -11.05 25.82 7.45
N GLU A 119 -12.04 25.45 6.63
CA GLU A 119 -13.00 24.39 6.98
C GLU A 119 -12.30 23.03 7.11
N GLU A 120 -11.41 22.69 6.17
CA GLU A 120 -10.67 21.42 6.19
C GLU A 120 -9.68 21.34 7.36
N VAL A 121 -9.02 22.46 7.71
CA VAL A 121 -8.14 22.56 8.89
C VAL A 121 -8.93 22.41 10.19
N LYS A 122 -10.14 22.98 10.25
CA LYS A 122 -11.03 22.83 11.39
C LYS A 122 -11.51 21.38 11.52
N ASP A 123 -11.95 20.77 10.44
CA ASP A 123 -12.37 19.36 10.41
C ASP A 123 -11.24 18.44 10.90
N MET A 124 -9.99 18.69 10.52
CA MET A 124 -8.84 17.92 11.01
C MET A 124 -8.62 18.08 12.53
N HIS A 125 -8.84 19.26 13.10
CA HIS A 125 -8.78 19.47 14.55
C HIS A 125 -9.93 18.75 15.26
N ASP A 126 -11.15 18.86 14.73
CA ASP A 126 -12.33 18.23 15.31
C ASP A 126 -12.21 16.70 15.28
N GLU A 127 -11.72 16.12 14.18
CA GLU A 127 -11.43 14.68 14.03
C GLU A 127 -10.38 14.24 15.06
N TYR A 128 -9.30 15.01 15.23
CA TYR A 128 -8.27 14.70 16.23
C TYR A 128 -8.76 14.81 17.67
N HIS A 129 -9.57 15.83 17.99
CA HIS A 129 -10.14 15.98 19.33
C HIS A 129 -11.12 14.85 19.66
N ALA A 130 -11.91 14.40 18.68
CA ALA A 130 -12.74 13.21 18.83
C ALA A 130 -11.88 11.95 19.08
N GLU A 131 -10.81 11.74 18.29
CA GLU A 131 -9.88 10.61 18.47
C GLU A 131 -9.19 10.59 19.85
N GLN A 132 -8.89 11.75 20.44
CA GLN A 132 -8.31 11.83 21.78
C GLN A 132 -9.33 11.61 22.90
N GLN A 133 -10.61 11.83 22.62
CA GLN A 133 -11.71 11.55 23.57
C GLN A 133 -12.11 10.07 23.56
N GLU A 134 -11.81 9.35 22.48
CA GLU A 134 -11.99 7.90 22.42
C GLU A 134 -10.96 7.16 23.29
N GLU A 135 -11.40 6.08 23.96
CA GLU A 135 -10.50 5.22 24.71
C GLU A 135 -9.50 4.55 23.75
N LYS A 136 -8.21 4.68 24.05
CA LYS A 136 -7.16 3.98 23.31
C LYS A 136 -7.21 2.49 23.64
N PHE A 137 -7.69 1.69 22.70
CA PHE A 137 -7.71 0.23 22.85
C PHE A 137 -6.36 -0.40 22.50
N THR A 138 -5.92 -1.34 23.31
CA THR A 138 -4.79 -2.22 23.00
C THR A 138 -5.26 -3.39 22.13
N ILE A 139 -4.35 -4.04 21.39
CA ILE A 139 -4.65 -5.26 20.61
C ILE A 139 -5.35 -6.33 21.47
N LEU A 140 -4.97 -6.47 22.74
CA LEU A 140 -5.60 -7.40 23.68
C LEU A 140 -7.03 -7.00 24.05
N ASP A 141 -7.36 -5.72 24.00
CA ASP A 141 -8.68 -5.20 24.34
C ASP A 141 -9.70 -5.52 23.25
N LEU A 142 -9.27 -5.62 21.98
CA LEU A 142 -10.13 -6.08 20.87
C LEU A 142 -10.68 -7.50 21.11
N ILE A 143 -9.93 -8.34 21.82
CA ILE A 143 -10.36 -9.71 22.16
C ILE A 143 -11.17 -9.71 23.46
N ARG A 144 -10.80 -8.86 24.43
CA ARG A 144 -11.43 -8.85 25.76
C ARG A 144 -12.80 -8.19 25.73
N ILE A 145 -12.98 -7.09 25.01
CA ILE A 145 -14.20 -6.30 24.96
C ILE A 145 -15.23 -6.94 24.04
N GLU A 146 -16.41 -7.26 24.58
CA GLU A 146 -17.45 -7.99 23.86
C GLU A 146 -17.98 -7.25 22.62
N SER A 147 -18.13 -5.93 22.69
CA SER A 147 -18.59 -5.10 21.56
C SER A 147 -17.60 -5.07 20.37
N LEU A 148 -16.30 -5.29 20.61
CA LEU A 148 -15.27 -5.29 19.57
C LEU A 148 -15.05 -6.66 18.93
N ARG A 149 -15.54 -7.74 19.55
CA ARG A 149 -15.35 -9.11 19.03
C ARG A 149 -16.04 -9.34 17.69
N ALA A 150 -17.27 -8.84 17.51
CA ALA A 150 -17.99 -9.03 16.26
C ALA A 150 -17.29 -8.30 15.08
N PRO A 151 -16.91 -7.01 15.19
CA PRO A 151 -16.07 -6.36 14.18
C PRO A 151 -14.74 -7.08 13.92
N LEU A 152 -14.06 -7.55 14.98
CA LEU A 152 -12.80 -8.28 14.85
C LEU A 152 -12.98 -9.58 14.05
N ILE A 153 -14.00 -10.38 14.35
CA ILE A 153 -14.28 -11.63 13.64
C ILE A 153 -14.59 -11.34 12.17
N ILE A 154 -15.43 -10.33 11.89
CA ILE A 154 -15.75 -9.93 10.51
C ILE A 154 -14.46 -9.55 9.77
N GLY A 155 -13.62 -8.71 10.38
CA GLY A 155 -12.34 -8.30 9.79
C GLY A 155 -11.40 -9.47 9.50
N ILE A 156 -11.26 -10.41 10.44
CA ILE A 156 -10.44 -11.61 10.28
C ILE A 156 -10.99 -12.50 9.16
N VAL A 157 -12.29 -12.79 9.19
CA VAL A 157 -12.93 -13.65 8.18
C VAL A 157 -12.83 -13.01 6.79
N MET A 158 -12.98 -11.70 6.68
CA MET A 158 -12.83 -10.98 5.41
C MET A 158 -11.40 -11.11 4.85
N HIS A 159 -10.37 -10.90 5.67
CA HIS A 159 -8.97 -11.05 5.25
C HIS A 159 -8.62 -12.51 4.93
N LEU A 160 -9.10 -13.47 5.73
CA LEU A 160 -8.92 -14.89 5.47
C LEU A 160 -9.59 -15.28 4.15
N SER A 161 -10.79 -14.79 3.88
CA SER A 161 -11.51 -15.06 2.62
C SER A 161 -10.74 -14.51 1.41
N GLN A 162 -10.14 -13.32 1.53
CA GLN A 162 -9.29 -12.77 0.47
C GLN A 162 -8.05 -13.63 0.20
N GLN A 163 -7.36 -14.10 1.24
CA GLN A 163 -6.12 -14.90 1.09
C GLN A 163 -6.41 -16.35 0.69
N LEU A 164 -7.41 -16.98 1.30
CA LEU A 164 -7.82 -18.37 1.06
C LEU A 164 -8.65 -18.53 -0.23
N GLY A 165 -9.11 -17.44 -0.83
CA GLY A 165 -9.71 -17.45 -2.16
C GLY A 165 -8.77 -17.96 -3.27
N GLY A 166 -7.49 -18.21 -2.97
CA GLY A 166 -6.57 -18.90 -3.87
C GLY A 166 -5.89 -18.00 -4.89
N ILE A 167 -6.12 -16.69 -4.82
CA ILE A 167 -5.51 -15.73 -5.76
C ILE A 167 -3.98 -15.82 -5.77
N ASN A 168 -3.35 -15.96 -4.61
CA ASN A 168 -1.90 -16.13 -4.52
C ASN A 168 -1.42 -17.45 -5.16
N ALA A 169 -2.20 -18.53 -5.06
CA ALA A 169 -1.84 -19.79 -5.68
C ALA A 169 -1.86 -19.67 -7.22
N VAL A 170 -2.87 -18.98 -7.76
CA VAL A 170 -2.93 -18.65 -9.19
C VAL A 170 -1.75 -17.77 -9.58
N LEU A 171 -1.44 -16.72 -8.83
CA LEU A 171 -0.37 -15.78 -9.18
C LEU A 171 1.03 -16.40 -9.13
N TYR A 172 1.30 -17.29 -8.18
CA TYR A 172 2.63 -17.92 -8.05
C TYR A 172 2.82 -19.16 -8.92
N TYR A 173 1.75 -19.91 -9.18
CA TYR A 173 1.83 -21.20 -9.87
C TYR A 173 1.05 -21.23 -11.19
N SER A 174 0.59 -20.09 -11.71
CA SER A 174 -0.16 -20.01 -12.98
C SER A 174 0.55 -20.77 -14.11
N SER A 175 1.83 -20.49 -14.34
CA SER A 175 2.61 -21.16 -15.38
C SER A 175 2.68 -22.68 -15.15
N THR A 176 2.94 -23.13 -13.93
CA THR A 176 2.95 -24.56 -13.58
C THR A 176 1.59 -25.22 -13.79
N ILE A 177 0.49 -24.54 -13.41
CA ILE A 177 -0.87 -25.02 -13.60
C ILE A 177 -1.17 -25.15 -15.09
N PHE A 178 -0.85 -24.13 -15.89
CA PHE A 178 -1.09 -24.14 -17.34
C PHE A 178 -0.32 -25.25 -18.05
N ILE A 179 0.96 -25.44 -17.71
CA ILE A 179 1.78 -26.56 -18.22
C ILE A 179 1.12 -27.91 -17.87
N ASN A 180 0.71 -28.09 -16.61
CA ASN A 180 0.08 -29.34 -16.17
C ASN A 180 -1.28 -29.61 -16.83
N THR A 181 -1.98 -28.57 -17.29
CA THR A 181 -3.26 -28.70 -18.02
C THR A 181 -3.10 -28.96 -19.52
N GLY A 182 -1.87 -29.06 -20.03
CA GLY A 182 -1.60 -29.47 -21.41
C GLY A 182 -1.27 -28.33 -22.39
N LEU A 183 -1.05 -27.10 -21.90
CA LEU A 183 -0.40 -26.06 -22.70
C LEU A 183 1.08 -26.41 -22.91
N SER A 184 1.60 -26.16 -24.12
CA SER A 184 3.01 -26.39 -24.38
C SER A 184 3.86 -25.48 -23.48
N GLU A 185 5.03 -25.96 -23.06
CA GLU A 185 5.96 -25.22 -22.21
C GLU A 185 6.37 -23.86 -22.81
N ARG A 186 6.19 -23.70 -24.13
CA ARG A 186 6.45 -22.47 -24.88
C ARG A 186 5.28 -21.48 -24.88
N ASP A 187 4.06 -21.95 -24.66
CA ASP A 187 2.83 -21.14 -24.68
C ASP A 187 2.34 -20.80 -23.26
N ALA A 188 2.83 -21.52 -22.23
CA ALA A 188 2.51 -21.31 -20.82
C ALA A 188 3.56 -20.48 -20.05
N ARG A 189 4.70 -20.18 -20.68
CA ARG A 189 5.80 -19.35 -20.17
C ARG A 189 5.82 -18.00 -20.88
#